data_AF-A0A8B6FZE7-F1
#
_entry.id   AF-A0A8B6FZE7-F1
#
_cell.length_a   1.000
_cell.length_b   1.000
_cell.length_c   1.000
_cell.angle_alpha   90.00
_cell.angle_beta   90.00
_cell.angle_gamma   90.00
#
_symmetry.space_group_name_H-M   'P 1'
#
loop_
_entity.id
_entity.type
_entity.pdbx_description
1 polymer ?
#
loop_
_entity_poly.entity_id
_entity_poly.type
_entity_poly.pdbx_seq_one_letter_code
_entity_poly.pdbx_strand_id
1 'polypeptide(L)'
;MWKFHHICGKNISLENNCTTAKQVDPTRTDGICFTNTPLVNGKVYEIQVDELGTKWDPPLMLGVTTHIPSFLTGIYWDVDLKESWILSGNSLYKNGERISSYSFNLDTVQVGDRLGLMKASDSTLHFYLNGIDLGKAFSNLPE
;
A
#
# COMPACT_ATOMS: atom_id res chain seq x y z
N MET A 1 6.18 -6.51 16.25
CA MET A 1 6.39 -6.78 14.82
C MET A 1 5.06 -6.56 14.11
N TRP A 2 5.07 -5.82 13.01
CA TRP A 2 3.85 -5.55 12.24
C TRP A 2 3.38 -6.80 11.51
N LYS A 3 2.06 -6.91 11.31
CA LYS A 3 1.44 -8.02 10.62
C LYS A 3 0.47 -7.52 9.57
N PHE A 4 0.33 -8.30 8.51
CA PHE A 4 -0.78 -8.19 7.58
C PHE A 4 -2.06 -8.75 8.22
N HIS A 5 -3.19 -8.14 7.88
CA HIS A 5 -4.50 -8.64 8.27
C HIS A 5 -4.77 -9.97 7.58
N HIS A 6 -5.42 -10.91 8.28
CA HIS A 6 -5.75 -12.24 7.74
C HIS A 6 -6.75 -12.19 6.56
N ILE A 7 -7.52 -11.11 6.46
CA ILE A 7 -8.34 -10.81 5.27
C ILE A 7 -7.46 -10.07 4.26
N CYS A 8 -7.20 -10.72 3.14
CA CYS A 8 -6.47 -10.20 1.99
C CYS A 8 -7.15 -10.68 0.69
N GLY A 9 -6.66 -10.20 -0.45
CA GLY A 9 -7.11 -10.66 -1.76
C GLY A 9 -6.84 -12.14 -1.99
N LYS A 10 -7.61 -12.76 -2.87
CA LYS A 10 -7.54 -14.21 -3.15
C LYS A 10 -6.20 -14.66 -3.75
N ASN A 11 -5.43 -13.73 -4.29
CA ASN A 11 -4.15 -14.00 -4.90
C ASN A 11 -2.97 -13.71 -3.96
N ILE A 12 -3.24 -13.60 -2.65
CA ILE A 12 -2.23 -13.40 -1.62
C ILE A 12 -2.12 -14.63 -0.72
N SER A 13 -0.89 -15.12 -0.57
CA SER A 13 -0.48 -16.06 0.48
C SER A 13 0.13 -15.28 1.63
N LEU A 14 -0.37 -15.50 2.85
CA LEU A 14 0.21 -14.93 4.07
C LEU A 14 1.08 -15.97 4.76
N GLU A 15 2.34 -15.63 4.95
CA GLU A 15 3.38 -16.51 5.47
C GLU A 15 4.02 -15.91 6.73
N ASN A 16 4.88 -16.69 7.40
CA ASN A 16 5.65 -16.23 8.56
C ASN A 16 4.79 -15.61 9.67
N ASN A 17 3.66 -16.27 10.02
CA ASN A 17 2.72 -15.74 11.03
C ASN A 17 2.15 -14.35 10.65
N CYS A 18 1.81 -14.20 9.37
CA CYS A 18 1.28 -13.00 8.72
C CYS A 18 2.25 -11.81 8.71
N THR A 19 3.57 -12.04 8.68
CA THR A 19 4.55 -10.96 8.50
C THR A 19 5.07 -10.86 7.06
N THR A 20 4.72 -11.83 6.22
CA THR A 20 5.06 -11.85 4.79
C THR A 20 3.78 -12.04 3.99
N ALA A 21 3.59 -11.21 2.96
CA ALA A 21 2.51 -11.35 1.99
C ALA A 21 3.13 -11.57 0.61
N LYS A 22 2.73 -12.65 -0.06
CA LYS A 22 3.26 -13.04 -1.37
C LYS A 22 2.12 -13.18 -2.37
N GLN A 23 2.27 -12.56 -3.54
CA GLN A 23 1.37 -12.80 -4.66
C GLN A 23 1.61 -14.22 -5.19
N VAL A 24 0.54 -15.00 -5.33
CA VAL A 24 0.63 -16.43 -5.71
C VAL A 24 0.80 -16.60 -7.22
N ASP A 25 0.03 -15.85 -7.99
CA ASP A 25 0.07 -15.87 -9.46
C ASP A 25 0.25 -14.43 -9.99
N PRO A 26 1.41 -14.09 -10.58
CA PRO A 26 1.70 -12.74 -11.05
C PRO A 26 0.77 -12.29 -12.20
N THR A 27 0.09 -13.22 -12.88
CA THR A 27 -0.83 -12.93 -13.98
C THR A 27 -2.25 -12.61 -13.53
N ARG A 28 -2.55 -12.80 -12.25
CA ARG A 28 -3.87 -12.60 -11.67
C ARG A 28 -3.91 -11.31 -10.85
N THR A 29 -5.05 -10.65 -10.89
CA THR A 29 -5.42 -9.56 -9.99
C THR A 29 -5.67 -10.12 -8.57
N ASP A 30 -6.26 -9.35 -7.64
CA ASP A 30 -6.55 -9.76 -6.24
C ASP A 30 -5.28 -9.82 -5.36
N GLY A 31 -4.26 -9.02 -5.68
CA GLY A 31 -2.98 -8.94 -4.96
C GLY A 31 -2.96 -8.01 -3.74
N ILE A 32 -4.12 -7.65 -3.17
CA ILE A 32 -4.20 -6.65 -2.10
C ILE A 32 -4.03 -7.27 -0.71
N CYS A 33 -3.29 -6.60 0.17
CA CYS A 33 -3.21 -6.92 1.59
C CYS A 33 -3.28 -5.64 2.44
N PHE A 34 -3.62 -5.78 3.72
CA PHE A 34 -3.86 -4.66 4.63
C PHE A 34 -3.03 -4.80 5.91
N THR A 35 -2.78 -3.71 6.62
CA THR A 35 -2.24 -3.78 7.97
C THR A 35 -3.25 -4.47 8.91
N ASN A 36 -2.76 -5.29 9.84
CA ASN A 36 -3.63 -5.98 10.81
C ASN A 36 -4.30 -5.02 11.80
N THR A 37 -3.79 -3.81 11.95
CA THR A 37 -4.34 -2.76 12.80
C THR A 37 -4.42 -1.46 12.03
N PRO A 38 -5.37 -0.56 12.36
CA PRO A 38 -5.36 0.81 11.86
C PRO A 38 -4.01 1.51 12.10
N LEU A 39 -3.74 2.49 11.26
CA LEU A 39 -2.55 3.31 11.37
C LEU A 39 -2.67 4.21 12.60
N VAL A 40 -1.58 4.36 13.34
CA VAL A 40 -1.46 5.32 14.44
C VAL A 40 -0.82 6.58 13.90
N ASN A 41 -1.43 7.74 14.16
CA ASN A 41 -0.90 9.03 13.75
C ASN A 41 0.57 9.21 14.19
N GLY A 42 1.41 9.68 13.28
CA GLY A 42 2.84 9.91 13.51
C GLY A 42 3.70 8.65 13.56
N LYS A 43 3.14 7.45 13.36
CA LYS A 43 3.88 6.19 13.35
C LYS A 43 4.12 5.71 11.93
N VAL A 44 5.39 5.44 11.59
CA VAL A 44 5.77 4.87 10.31
C VAL A 44 5.53 3.36 10.31
N TYR A 45 4.86 2.88 9.27
CA TYR A 45 4.63 1.47 9.00
C TYR A 45 5.48 1.09 7.80
N GLU A 46 6.46 0.20 8.00
CA GLU A 46 7.41 -0.21 6.96
C GLU A 46 7.23 -1.68 6.59
N ILE A 47 7.41 -1.98 5.31
CA ILE A 47 7.49 -3.30 4.71
C ILE A 47 8.79 -3.40 3.91
N GLN A 48 9.45 -4.55 3.94
CA GLN A 48 10.59 -4.82 3.07
C GLN A 48 10.09 -5.50 1.79
N VAL A 49 10.68 -5.12 0.67
CA VAL A 49 10.43 -5.78 -0.62
C VAL A 49 11.35 -6.99 -0.73
N ASP A 50 10.81 -8.18 -0.48
CA ASP A 50 11.58 -9.43 -0.52
C ASP A 50 11.76 -9.96 -1.95
N GLU A 51 10.74 -9.80 -2.79
CA GLU A 51 10.72 -10.19 -4.20
C GLU A 51 9.96 -9.13 -5.01
N LEU A 52 10.35 -8.93 -6.27
CA LEU A 52 9.64 -8.08 -7.23
C LEU A 52 9.22 -8.90 -8.44
N GLY A 53 8.05 -8.54 -8.98
CA GLY A 53 7.58 -9.04 -10.25
C GLY A 53 8.41 -8.56 -11.44
N THR A 54 8.03 -9.02 -12.62
CA THR A 54 8.59 -8.55 -13.89
C THR A 54 7.88 -7.29 -14.36
N LYS A 55 8.45 -6.61 -15.37
CA LYS A 55 7.83 -5.41 -15.99
C LYS A 55 6.44 -5.64 -16.62
N TRP A 56 6.01 -6.89 -16.74
CA TRP A 56 4.71 -7.26 -17.30
C TRP A 56 3.66 -7.52 -16.23
N ASP A 57 4.11 -7.61 -14.98
CA ASP A 57 3.23 -7.83 -13.85
C ASP A 57 2.51 -6.51 -13.51
N PRO A 58 1.33 -6.56 -12.86
CA PRO A 58 0.67 -5.36 -12.39
C PRO A 58 1.60 -4.50 -11.52
N PRO A 59 1.51 -3.16 -11.61
CA PRO A 59 2.39 -2.28 -10.85
C PRO A 59 2.17 -2.46 -9.35
N LEU A 60 3.26 -2.37 -8.59
CA LEU A 60 3.18 -2.25 -7.14
C LEU A 60 2.42 -0.97 -6.78
N MET A 61 1.55 -1.07 -5.78
CA MET A 61 0.81 0.06 -5.23
C MET A 61 0.95 0.13 -3.73
N LEU A 62 0.96 1.35 -3.20
CA LEU A 62 1.05 1.60 -1.77
C LEU A 62 0.12 2.74 -1.37
N GLY A 63 -0.63 2.58 -0.28
CA GLY A 63 -1.61 3.57 0.10
C GLY A 63 -2.33 3.27 1.40
N VAL A 64 -3.39 4.04 1.65
CA VAL A 64 -4.25 3.90 2.81
C VAL A 64 -5.72 3.96 2.42
N THR A 65 -6.59 3.39 3.25
CA THR A 65 -8.05 3.43 3.09
C THR A 65 -8.73 3.50 4.45
N THR A 66 -9.95 4.02 4.50
CA THR A 66 -10.85 3.96 5.67
C THR A 66 -11.59 2.63 5.79
N HIS A 67 -11.56 1.81 4.74
CA HIS A 67 -12.24 0.52 4.77
C HIS A 67 -11.60 -0.42 5.81
N ILE A 68 -12.45 -1.04 6.63
CA ILE A 68 -12.02 -2.09 7.53
C ILE A 68 -11.96 -3.40 6.74
N PRO A 69 -10.82 -4.12 6.71
CA PRO A 69 -10.65 -5.30 5.87
C PRO A 69 -11.74 -6.37 6.05
N SER A 70 -12.21 -6.58 7.29
CA SER A 70 -13.27 -7.55 7.60
C SER A 70 -14.63 -7.28 6.95
N PHE A 71 -14.87 -6.05 6.47
CA PHE A 71 -16.12 -5.68 5.78
C PHE A 71 -15.97 -5.60 4.26
N LEU A 72 -14.77 -5.85 3.72
CA LEU A 72 -14.55 -5.89 2.27
C LEU A 72 -15.02 -7.23 1.70
N THR A 73 -16.28 -7.30 1.26
CA THR A 73 -16.85 -8.47 0.58
C THR A 73 -16.87 -8.26 -0.93
N GLY A 74 -15.89 -8.82 -1.65
CA GLY A 74 -15.90 -8.90 -3.10
C GLY A 74 -15.66 -7.57 -3.84
N ILE A 75 -14.78 -7.64 -4.84
CA ILE A 75 -14.64 -6.69 -5.96
C ILE A 75 -14.27 -5.25 -5.58
N TYR A 76 -13.10 -5.03 -4.97
CA TYR A 76 -12.42 -3.74 -5.12
C TYR A 76 -10.96 -4.02 -5.44
N TRP A 77 -10.66 -3.87 -6.73
CA TRP A 77 -9.38 -4.23 -7.31
C TRP A 77 -8.53 -2.98 -7.38
N ASP A 78 -7.47 -3.00 -6.59
CA ASP A 78 -6.34 -2.09 -6.70
C ASP A 78 -6.71 -0.61 -6.51
N VAL A 79 -6.77 0.17 -7.58
CA VAL A 79 -6.87 1.63 -7.53
C VAL A 79 -8.30 2.15 -7.31
N ASP A 80 -9.31 1.40 -7.76
CA ASP A 80 -10.72 1.84 -7.78
C ASP A 80 -11.41 1.74 -6.41
N LEU A 81 -10.69 1.31 -5.38
CA LEU A 81 -11.17 1.29 -4.01
C LEU A 81 -11.62 2.71 -3.63
N LYS A 82 -12.91 2.87 -3.30
CA LYS A 82 -13.40 4.15 -2.77
C LYS A 82 -12.79 4.41 -1.39
N GLU A 83 -12.78 5.67 -0.99
CA GLU A 83 -12.17 6.11 0.27
C GLU A 83 -10.72 5.60 0.44
N SER A 84 -9.93 5.79 -0.62
CA SER A 84 -8.53 5.36 -0.68
C SER A 84 -7.62 6.44 -1.24
N TRP A 85 -6.36 6.40 -0.84
CA TRP A 85 -5.28 7.28 -1.27
C TRP A 85 -4.06 6.43 -1.61
N ILE A 86 -3.75 6.30 -2.90
CA ILE A 86 -2.85 5.27 -3.43
C ILE A 86 -1.77 5.90 -4.32
N LEU A 87 -0.52 5.48 -4.15
CA LEU A 87 0.59 5.72 -5.06
C LEU A 87 0.76 4.49 -5.96
N SER A 88 0.80 4.70 -7.28
CA SER A 88 1.16 3.70 -8.30
C SER A 88 2.13 4.33 -9.28
N GLY A 89 3.31 3.73 -9.49
CA GLY A 89 4.41 4.41 -10.18
C GLY A 89 4.69 5.77 -9.55
N ASN A 90 4.60 6.85 -10.34
CA ASN A 90 4.70 8.24 -9.83
C ASN A 90 3.34 8.96 -9.72
N SER A 91 2.22 8.25 -9.81
CA SER A 91 0.89 8.86 -9.87
C SER A 91 0.13 8.65 -8.57
N LEU A 92 -0.50 9.73 -8.09
CA LEU A 92 -1.32 9.74 -6.89
C LEU A 92 -2.79 9.61 -7.28
N TYR A 93 -3.46 8.65 -6.67
CA TYR A 93 -4.87 8.34 -6.89
C TYR A 93 -5.67 8.57 -5.62
N LYS A 94 -6.86 9.13 -5.76
CA LYS A 94 -7.87 9.22 -4.71
C LYS A 94 -9.17 8.64 -5.22
N ASN A 95 -9.69 7.62 -4.56
CA ASN A 95 -10.97 6.98 -4.92
C ASN A 95 -11.04 6.44 -6.37
N GLY A 96 -9.93 5.93 -6.90
CA GLY A 96 -9.81 5.49 -8.31
C GLY A 96 -9.35 6.57 -9.29
N GLU A 97 -9.43 7.85 -8.92
CA GLU A 97 -9.13 8.95 -9.83
C GLU A 97 -7.71 9.46 -9.62
N ARG A 98 -6.95 9.60 -10.71
CA ARG A 98 -5.62 10.20 -10.69
C ARG A 98 -5.73 11.70 -10.40
N ILE A 99 -5.18 12.15 -9.28
CA ILE A 99 -5.28 13.54 -8.84
C ILE A 99 -4.01 14.35 -9.08
N SER A 100 -2.84 13.71 -9.09
CA SER A 100 -1.54 14.40 -9.25
C SER A 100 -0.41 13.43 -9.58
N SER A 101 0.78 13.98 -9.80
CA SER A 101 2.05 13.23 -9.79
C SER A 101 2.78 13.43 -8.46
N TYR A 102 3.57 12.45 -8.08
CA TYR A 102 4.49 12.47 -6.94
C TYR A 102 5.95 12.54 -7.43
N SER A 103 6.84 13.11 -6.62
CA SER A 103 8.26 13.26 -6.97
C SER A 103 8.99 11.91 -7.04
N PHE A 104 8.56 10.95 -6.22
CA PHE A 104 9.10 9.60 -6.21
C PHE A 104 8.30 8.68 -7.15
N ASN A 105 9.01 7.82 -7.88
CA ASN A 105 8.40 6.78 -8.71
C ASN A 105 8.54 5.42 -8.02
N LEU A 106 7.42 4.83 -7.61
CA LEU A 106 7.37 3.52 -6.96
C LEU A 106 7.91 2.39 -7.83
N ASP A 107 7.91 2.54 -9.16
CA ASP A 107 8.47 1.53 -10.08
C ASP A 107 10.00 1.44 -10.02
N THR A 108 10.68 2.37 -9.33
CA THR A 108 12.15 2.33 -9.19
C THR A 108 12.64 1.49 -8.01
N VAL A 109 11.72 1.03 -7.16
CA VAL A 109 12.01 0.24 -5.96
C VAL A 109 12.71 -1.07 -6.33
N GLN A 110 13.66 -1.49 -5.49
CA GLN A 110 14.43 -2.71 -5.67
C GLN A 110 14.18 -3.73 -4.55
N VAL A 111 14.53 -4.99 -4.80
CA VAL A 111 14.56 -6.01 -3.76
C VAL A 111 15.53 -5.58 -2.65
N GLY A 112 15.07 -5.69 -1.40
CA GLY A 112 15.78 -5.24 -0.20
C GLY A 112 15.42 -3.82 0.25
N ASP A 113 14.76 -3.02 -0.59
CA ASP A 113 14.27 -1.71 -0.16
C ASP A 113 13.14 -1.85 0.86
N ARG A 114 13.08 -0.90 1.79
CA ARG A 114 11.99 -0.77 2.76
C ARG A 114 11.08 0.38 2.36
N LEU A 115 9.84 0.04 2.04
CA LEU A 115 8.79 1.01 1.78
C LEU A 115 8.03 1.28 3.06
N GLY A 116 7.79 2.56 3.34
CA GLY A 116 7.02 2.97 4.49
C GLY A 116 5.92 3.97 4.16
N LEU A 117 4.97 4.08 5.08
CA LEU A 117 3.95 5.12 5.05
C LEU A 117 3.63 5.61 6.46
N MET A 118 3.17 6.84 6.56
CA MET A 118 2.75 7.45 7.82
C MET A 118 1.60 8.42 7.58
N LYS A 119 0.51 8.25 8.34
CA LYS A 119 -0.49 9.31 8.53
C LYS A 119 0.06 10.25 9.60
N ALA A 120 0.37 11.49 9.24
CA ALA A 120 0.79 12.51 10.20
C ALA A 120 -0.42 13.04 11.00
N SER A 121 -0.14 13.68 12.14
CA SER A 121 -1.17 14.30 13.00
C SER A 121 -1.86 15.50 12.36
N ASP A 122 -1.30 16.06 11.28
CA ASP A 122 -1.90 17.14 10.48
C ASP A 122 -2.77 16.62 9.31
N SER A 123 -3.18 15.34 9.39
CA SER A 123 -4.00 14.66 8.38
C SER A 123 -3.35 14.58 7.00
N THR A 124 -2.02 14.55 6.94
CA THR A 124 -1.27 14.31 5.71
C THR A 124 -0.75 12.87 5.63
N LEU A 125 -0.57 12.36 4.41
CA LEU A 125 0.07 11.06 4.16
C LEU A 125 1.44 11.29 3.56
N HIS A 126 2.43 10.65 4.17
CA HIS A 126 3.82 10.64 3.72
C HIS A 126 4.24 9.21 3.37
N PHE A 127 5.03 9.06 2.31
CA PHE A 127 5.67 7.80 1.96
C PHE A 127 7.16 7.86 2.33
N TYR A 128 7.75 6.69 2.59
CA TYR A 128 9.13 6.56 3.02
C TYR A 128 9.84 5.52 2.16
N LEU A 129 11.12 5.74 1.87
CA LEU A 129 12.02 4.75 1.30
C LEU A 129 13.25 4.62 2.20
N ASN A 130 13.51 3.41 2.69
CA ASN A 130 14.66 3.11 3.54
C ASN A 130 14.77 4.02 4.78
N GLY A 131 13.62 4.41 5.36
CA GLY A 131 13.52 5.31 6.50
C GLY A 131 13.60 6.81 6.17
N ILE A 132 13.73 7.18 4.89
CA ILE A 132 13.75 8.58 4.43
C ILE A 132 12.34 9.01 4.01
N ASP A 133 11.84 10.10 4.59
CA ASP A 133 10.58 10.73 4.20
C ASP A 133 10.69 11.29 2.77
N LEU A 134 9.78 10.88 1.89
CA LEU A 134 9.70 11.31 0.49
C LEU A 134 8.83 12.57 0.31
N GLY A 135 8.31 13.10 1.42
CA GLY A 135 7.48 14.28 1.47
C GLY A 135 5.99 13.97 1.38
N LYS A 136 5.19 15.02 1.46
CA LYS A 136 3.73 14.91 1.50
C LYS A 136 3.16 14.42 0.18
N ALA A 137 2.44 13.29 0.21
CA ALA A 137 1.69 12.75 -0.92
C ALA A 137 0.24 13.22 -0.93
N PHE A 138 -0.45 13.16 0.21
CA PHE A 138 -1.86 13.55 0.33
C PHE A 138 -2.11 14.46 1.53
N SER A 139 -3.23 15.17 1.52
CA SER A 139 -3.69 16.05 2.61
C SER A 139 -5.18 15.80 2.88
N ASN A 140 -5.64 16.22 4.06
CA ASN A 140 -7.03 16.08 4.50
C ASN A 140 -7.50 14.61 4.53
N LEU A 141 -6.66 13.70 5.03
CA LEU A 141 -7.09 12.34 5.32
C LEU A 141 -8.09 12.33 6.50
N PRO A 142 -9.12 11.47 6.45
CA PRO A 142 -10.04 11.27 7.57
C PRO A 142 -9.32 10.66 8.78
N GLU A 143 -9.94 10.77 9.96
CA GLU A 143 -9.48 10.13 11.21
C GLU A 143 -9.72 8.62 11.23
#